data_AF-A0A139XD26-F1
#
_entry.id   AF-A0A139XD26-F1
#
_cell.length_a   1.000
_cell.length_b   1.000
_cell.length_c   1.000
_cell.angle_alpha   90.00
_cell.angle_beta   90.00
_cell.angle_gamma   90.00
#
_symmetry.space_group_name_H-M   'P 1'
#
loop_
_entity.id
_entity.type
_entity.pdbx_description
1 polymer ?
#
loop_
_entity_poly.entity_id
_entity_poly.type
_entity_poly.pdbx_seq_one_letter_code
_entity_poly.pdbx_strand_id
1 'polypeptide(L)'
;MLVLSLTSMQLPETTASTSLSLKGDVREELVNQDLLGRPGETSEMLLKIENTSGRPLRWKLEIEGDFPNNWYSWSQLNFDEIDPNQKVDKTISFHIPNDFFENQSALSSEKRQLKINYQSQISLYLQSGDSQQLIDYRTFNLIVRPKTSYQNLLPEIYREADFAARFVSIFEQAFDPAVQIAETLWAYLDPLTAPKALLPFLAHWVAWEIDDRWTLDQQRRLIRNAITLYRWHGTSWGLRLYLHLYTGLPLEQIQIREIFNQGFVFGPTRIGEDSMLGGGRPYHFQVELQANNLEQIDEKLVREIIERQKPGFCSYELDIKISSF
;
A
#
# COMPACT_ATOMS: atom_id res chain seq x y z
N MET A 1 -20.11 5.43 -51.59
CA MET A 1 -19.09 4.44 -51.19
C MET A 1 -18.97 4.49 -49.66
N LEU A 2 -18.82 3.36 -48.97
CA LEU A 2 -18.52 3.43 -47.53
C LEU A 2 -17.04 3.75 -47.35
N VAL A 3 -16.72 4.72 -46.52
CA VAL A 3 -15.34 5.06 -46.15
C VAL A 3 -15.14 4.75 -44.68
N LEU A 4 -14.12 3.96 -44.38
CA LEU A 4 -13.72 3.66 -43.01
C LEU A 4 -12.58 4.60 -42.59
N SER A 5 -12.76 5.28 -41.46
CA SER A 5 -11.68 5.98 -40.78
C SER A 5 -11.57 5.50 -39.33
N LEU A 6 -10.35 5.37 -38.87
CA LEU A 6 -10.02 4.92 -37.53
C LEU A 6 -9.33 6.07 -36.77
N THR A 7 -9.61 6.18 -35.48
CA THR A 7 -8.93 7.12 -34.60
C THR A 7 -8.72 6.46 -33.25
N SER A 8 -7.46 6.28 -32.85
CA SER A 8 -7.14 5.84 -31.49
C SER A 8 -7.49 6.96 -30.51
N MET A 9 -8.19 6.64 -29.41
CA MET A 9 -8.47 7.61 -28.34
C MET A 9 -7.31 7.73 -27.34
N GLN A 10 -6.41 6.76 -27.33
CA GLN A 10 -5.14 6.81 -26.61
C GLN A 10 -4.01 6.94 -27.63
N LEU A 11 -3.56 8.17 -27.86
CA LEU A 11 -2.37 8.41 -28.68
C LEU A 11 -1.17 7.72 -28.03
N PRO A 12 -0.33 7.03 -28.80
CA PRO A 12 0.96 6.58 -28.30
C PRO A 12 1.74 7.80 -27.82
N GLU A 13 2.14 7.82 -26.54
CA GLU A 13 3.00 8.87 -25.98
C GLU A 13 4.40 8.87 -26.63
N THR A 14 4.73 7.82 -27.40
CA THR A 14 5.95 7.71 -28.18
C THR A 14 5.59 7.56 -29.65
N THR A 15 5.90 8.56 -30.47
CA THR A 15 6.08 8.32 -31.90
C THR A 15 7.26 7.38 -32.03
N ALA A 16 7.11 6.26 -32.74
CA ALA A 16 8.24 5.40 -33.09
C ALA A 16 9.34 6.29 -33.70
N SER A 17 10.38 6.57 -32.93
CA SER A 17 11.45 7.47 -33.31
C SER A 17 12.21 6.79 -34.45
N THR A 18 11.91 7.23 -35.67
CA THR A 18 12.61 6.85 -36.91
C THR A 18 14.00 7.48 -37.00
N SER A 19 14.52 8.08 -35.91
CA SER A 19 15.75 8.85 -35.89
C SER A 19 17.04 8.03 -35.71
N LEU A 20 16.96 6.70 -35.60
CA LEU A 20 18.12 5.81 -35.53
C LEU A 20 18.14 4.74 -36.65
N SER A 21 17.69 5.10 -37.86
CA SER A 21 17.90 4.28 -39.06
C SER A 21 19.31 4.51 -39.62
N LEU A 22 20.24 3.62 -39.27
CA LEU A 22 21.48 3.43 -40.01
C LEU A 22 21.17 2.62 -41.28
N LYS A 23 21.19 3.33 -42.41
CA LYS A 23 21.06 2.86 -43.80
C LYS A 23 19.68 2.31 -44.20
N GLY A 24 18.96 3.21 -44.87
CA GLY A 24 18.38 2.99 -46.20
C GLY A 24 17.56 1.72 -46.38
N ASP A 25 16.27 1.82 -46.06
CA ASP A 25 15.28 1.11 -46.83
C ASP A 25 13.94 1.85 -46.88
N VAL A 26 13.18 1.51 -47.90
CA VAL A 26 12.07 2.19 -48.56
C VAL A 26 11.01 2.78 -47.61
N ARG A 27 10.64 4.03 -47.89
CA ARG A 27 9.52 4.76 -47.30
C ARG A 27 8.20 4.15 -47.77
N GLU A 28 7.49 3.45 -46.88
CA GLU A 28 6.03 3.37 -46.94
C GLU A 28 5.47 4.30 -45.86
N GLU A 29 4.75 5.33 -46.30
CA GLU A 29 3.90 6.17 -45.44
C GLU A 29 2.73 5.32 -44.94
N LEU A 30 2.98 4.45 -43.98
CA LEU A 30 1.94 3.89 -43.14
C LEU A 30 1.47 5.01 -42.22
N VAL A 31 0.25 5.50 -42.43
CA VAL A 31 -0.48 6.31 -41.45
C VAL A 31 -0.65 5.43 -40.21
N ASN A 32 0.34 5.46 -39.30
CA ASN A 32 0.39 4.61 -38.11
C ASN A 32 -0.76 4.96 -37.16
N GLN A 33 -1.87 4.24 -37.31
CA GLN A 33 -2.93 4.19 -36.32
C GLN A 33 -2.51 3.18 -35.26
N ASP A 34 -1.51 3.53 -34.46
CA ASP A 34 -1.03 2.69 -33.37
C ASP A 34 -1.95 2.88 -32.16
N LEU A 35 -2.46 1.77 -31.62
CA LEU A 35 -3.25 1.73 -30.39
C LEU A 35 -2.34 1.28 -29.24
N LEU A 36 -2.11 2.18 -28.28
CA LEU A 36 -1.36 1.86 -27.07
C LEU A 36 -2.26 1.11 -26.08
N GLY A 37 -1.89 -0.12 -25.79
CA GLY A 37 -2.54 -0.97 -24.80
C GLY A 37 -1.75 -1.03 -23.50
N ARG A 38 -2.38 -0.69 -22.37
CA ARG A 38 -1.81 -0.87 -21.04
C ARG A 38 -2.51 -2.05 -20.34
N PRO A 39 -1.77 -3.05 -19.83
CA PRO A 39 -2.37 -4.13 -19.04
C PRO A 39 -3.24 -3.57 -17.91
N GLY A 40 -4.49 -4.03 -17.83
CA GLY A 40 -5.44 -3.58 -16.81
C GLY A 40 -6.29 -2.38 -17.13
N GLU A 41 -5.88 -1.58 -18.10
CA GLU A 41 -6.62 -0.41 -18.55
C GLU A 41 -7.41 -0.78 -19.82
N THR A 42 -8.56 -0.14 -20.03
CA THR A 42 -9.32 -0.28 -21.27
C THR A 42 -8.78 0.71 -22.31
N SER A 43 -8.41 0.20 -23.48
CA SER A 43 -7.98 1.02 -24.61
C SER A 43 -9.10 1.10 -25.62
N GLU A 44 -9.49 2.31 -26.02
CA GLU A 44 -10.62 2.54 -26.91
C GLU A 44 -10.19 3.04 -28.29
N MET A 45 -10.84 2.51 -29.31
CA MET A 45 -10.63 2.88 -30.71
C MET A 45 -11.94 3.32 -31.34
N LEU A 46 -11.95 4.53 -31.87
CA LEU A 46 -13.10 5.10 -32.56
C LEU A 46 -13.06 4.73 -34.05
N LEU A 47 -14.16 4.16 -34.52
CA LEU A 47 -14.47 3.88 -35.91
C LEU A 47 -15.46 4.92 -36.40
N LYS A 48 -15.15 5.58 -37.51
CA LYS A 48 -16.14 6.40 -38.22
C LYS A 48 -16.38 5.78 -39.59
N ILE A 49 -17.63 5.46 -39.85
CA ILE A 49 -18.12 4.88 -41.11
C ILE A 49 -19.03 5.92 -41.75
N GLU A 50 -18.71 6.34 -42.98
CA GLU A 50 -19.49 7.32 -43.73
C GLU A 50 -20.08 6.72 -45.00
N ASN A 51 -21.40 6.80 -45.15
CA ASN A 51 -22.09 6.39 -46.37
C ASN A 51 -22.16 7.55 -47.38
N THR A 52 -21.21 7.62 -48.30
CA THR A 52 -21.25 8.62 -49.40
C THR A 52 -22.12 8.20 -50.59
N SER A 53 -22.94 7.15 -50.45
CA SER A 53 -23.83 6.68 -51.52
C SER A 53 -25.26 7.19 -51.34
N GLY A 54 -25.99 7.30 -52.46
CA GLY A 54 -27.41 7.70 -52.48
C GLY A 54 -28.38 6.56 -52.12
N ARG A 55 -27.92 5.45 -51.54
CA ARG A 55 -28.75 4.29 -51.16
C ARG A 55 -28.42 3.84 -49.73
N PRO A 56 -29.39 3.27 -49.01
CA PRO A 56 -29.10 2.62 -47.74
C PRO A 56 -28.19 1.42 -47.98
N LEU A 57 -27.16 1.28 -47.15
CA LEU A 57 -26.16 0.23 -47.26
C LEU A 57 -26.16 -0.60 -45.98
N ARG A 58 -26.06 -1.93 -46.15
CA ARG A 58 -25.94 -2.86 -45.03
C ARG A 58 -24.50 -3.25 -44.86
N TRP A 59 -23.93 -2.96 -43.69
CA TRP A 59 -22.51 -3.15 -43.41
C TRP A 59 -22.27 -4.10 -42.23
N LYS A 60 -21.13 -4.79 -42.26
CA LYS A 60 -20.63 -5.65 -41.19
C LYS A 60 -19.13 -5.40 -41.03
N LEU A 61 -18.66 -5.35 -39.79
CA LEU A 61 -17.25 -5.16 -39.47
C LEU A 61 -16.67 -6.42 -38.83
N GLU A 62 -15.55 -6.88 -39.37
CA GLU A 62 -14.77 -7.99 -38.82
C GLU A 62 -13.36 -7.50 -38.45
N ILE A 63 -12.88 -7.94 -37.29
CA ILE A 63 -11.55 -7.61 -36.78
C ILE A 63 -10.74 -8.88 -36.82
N GLU A 64 -9.64 -8.85 -37.57
CA GLU A 64 -8.69 -9.95 -37.66
C GLU A 64 -7.33 -9.47 -37.18
N GLY A 65 -6.64 -10.28 -36.39
CA GLY A 65 -5.33 -9.91 -35.89
C GLY A 65 -4.64 -11.04 -35.16
N ASP A 66 -3.35 -10.84 -34.90
CA ASP A 66 -2.51 -11.80 -34.18
C ASP A 66 -2.71 -11.78 -32.66
N PHE A 67 -3.64 -10.97 -32.15
CA PHE A 67 -3.93 -10.87 -30.72
C PHE A 67 -5.00 -11.90 -30.29
N PRO A 68 -5.00 -12.34 -29.02
CA PRO A 68 -6.04 -13.24 -28.50
C PRO A 68 -7.46 -12.70 -28.67
N ASN A 69 -8.39 -13.53 -29.15
CA ASN A 69 -9.78 -13.13 -29.43
C ASN A 69 -10.56 -12.58 -28.21
N ASN A 70 -10.09 -12.85 -26.99
CA ASN A 70 -10.71 -12.38 -25.76
C ASN A 70 -10.30 -10.95 -25.35
N TRP A 71 -9.40 -10.30 -26.12
CA TRP A 71 -8.89 -8.97 -25.78
C TRP A 71 -9.74 -7.82 -26.26
N TYR A 72 -10.80 -8.06 -27.04
CA TYR A 72 -11.65 -6.99 -27.54
C TYR A 72 -13.12 -7.35 -27.35
N SER A 73 -13.93 -6.33 -27.10
CA SER A 73 -15.38 -6.45 -26.99
C SER A 73 -16.02 -5.87 -28.24
N TRP A 74 -16.08 -6.67 -29.30
CA TRP A 74 -16.85 -6.36 -30.51
C TRP A 74 -17.59 -7.60 -30.99
N SER A 75 -18.91 -7.48 -31.10
CA SER A 75 -19.75 -8.54 -31.65
C SER A 75 -20.84 -7.94 -32.52
N GLN A 76 -20.76 -8.18 -33.82
CA GLN A 76 -21.80 -7.79 -34.78
C GLN A 76 -22.32 -9.06 -35.46
N LEU A 77 -23.50 -9.53 -35.02
CA LEU A 77 -24.15 -10.74 -35.54
C LEU A 77 -24.92 -10.47 -36.83
N ASN A 78 -25.44 -9.25 -37.00
CA ASN A 78 -26.27 -8.85 -38.14
C ASN A 78 -25.66 -7.66 -38.88
N PHE A 79 -25.99 -7.51 -40.16
CA PHE A 79 -25.64 -6.31 -40.91
C PHE A 79 -26.45 -5.12 -40.39
N ASP A 80 -25.76 -4.04 -40.02
CA ASP A 80 -26.39 -2.79 -39.64
C ASP A 80 -26.67 -1.96 -40.90
N GLU A 81 -27.80 -1.27 -40.94
CA GLU A 81 -28.19 -0.41 -42.07
C GLU A 81 -27.77 1.04 -41.80
N ILE A 82 -27.13 1.68 -42.78
CA ILE A 82 -26.72 3.09 -42.72
C ILE A 82 -27.39 3.87 -43.85
N ASP A 83 -28.09 4.96 -43.49
CA ASP A 83 -28.82 5.78 -44.44
C ASP A 83 -27.88 6.57 -45.38
N PRO A 84 -28.38 7.01 -46.55
CA PRO A 84 -27.61 7.85 -47.47
C PRO A 84 -27.06 9.11 -46.79
N ASN A 85 -25.78 9.42 -47.02
CA ASN A 85 -25.06 10.57 -46.42
C ASN A 85 -25.01 10.59 -44.89
N GLN A 86 -25.28 9.46 -44.22
CA GLN A 86 -25.18 9.33 -42.77
C GLN A 86 -23.75 8.95 -42.34
N LYS A 87 -23.36 9.43 -41.16
CA LYS A 87 -22.13 9.08 -40.46
C LYS A 87 -22.47 8.26 -39.22
N VAL A 88 -21.76 7.15 -39.04
CA VAL A 88 -21.90 6.27 -37.88
C VAL A 88 -20.57 6.19 -37.16
N ASP A 89 -20.59 6.56 -35.89
CA ASP A 89 -19.44 6.45 -34.99
C ASP A 89 -19.64 5.23 -34.08
N LYS A 90 -18.65 4.35 -34.01
CA LYS A 90 -18.63 3.15 -33.16
C LYS A 90 -17.32 3.10 -32.39
N THR A 91 -17.33 2.56 -31.17
CA THR A 91 -16.12 2.40 -30.36
C THR A 91 -15.85 0.92 -30.15
N ILE A 92 -14.61 0.48 -30.41
CA ILE A 92 -14.11 -0.83 -30.01
C ILE A 92 -13.29 -0.66 -28.74
N SER A 93 -13.60 -1.45 -27.73
CA SER A 93 -12.85 -1.48 -26.47
C SER A 93 -11.96 -2.71 -26.42
N PHE A 94 -10.68 -2.49 -26.16
CA PHE A 94 -9.66 -3.51 -25.96
C PHE A 94 -9.33 -3.60 -24.46
N HIS A 95 -9.31 -4.82 -23.93
CA HIS A 95 -8.93 -5.13 -22.56
C HIS A 95 -7.79 -6.14 -22.55
N ILE A 96 -6.62 -5.67 -22.12
CA ILE A 96 -5.45 -6.52 -21.90
C ILE A 96 -5.45 -6.96 -20.43
N PRO A 97 -5.28 -8.27 -20.13
CA PRO A 97 -5.21 -8.76 -18.75
C PRO A 97 -4.11 -8.08 -17.93
N ASN A 98 -4.37 -7.82 -16.66
CA ASN A 98 -3.40 -7.23 -15.71
C ASN A 98 -2.10 -8.03 -15.62
N ASP A 99 -2.22 -9.36 -15.67
CA ASP A 99 -1.13 -10.33 -15.52
C ASP A 99 -0.37 -10.58 -16.83
N PHE A 100 -0.60 -9.81 -17.90
CA PHE A 100 -0.02 -10.08 -19.22
C PHE A 100 1.50 -10.31 -19.23
N PHE A 101 2.25 -9.52 -18.43
CA PHE A 101 3.70 -9.67 -18.30
C PHE A 101 4.14 -10.73 -17.28
N GLU A 102 3.23 -11.22 -16.44
CA GLU A 102 3.50 -12.10 -15.29
C GLU A 102 2.93 -13.51 -15.47
N ASN A 103 2.08 -13.72 -16.47
CA ASN A 103 1.39 -14.97 -16.70
C ASN A 103 2.38 -16.12 -16.99
N GLN A 104 2.05 -17.34 -16.55
CA GLN A 104 2.88 -18.53 -16.75
C GLN A 104 3.20 -18.81 -18.22
N SER A 105 2.33 -18.37 -19.14
CA SER A 105 2.57 -18.43 -20.59
C SER A 105 3.63 -17.44 -21.11
N ALA A 106 3.87 -16.34 -20.38
CA ALA A 106 4.96 -15.40 -20.63
C ALA A 106 6.30 -15.87 -20.03
N LEU A 107 6.25 -16.66 -18.96
CA LEU A 107 7.41 -17.20 -18.25
C LEU A 107 7.87 -18.59 -18.74
N SER A 108 7.12 -19.22 -19.65
CA SER A 108 7.43 -20.57 -20.11
C SER A 108 8.67 -20.60 -21.00
N SER A 109 9.58 -21.54 -20.71
CA SER A 109 10.84 -21.74 -21.45
C SER A 109 10.64 -22.13 -22.92
N GLU A 110 9.42 -22.49 -23.32
CA GLU A 110 9.06 -22.82 -24.71
C GLU A 110 8.92 -21.57 -25.58
N LYS A 111 8.52 -20.42 -25.01
CA LYS A 111 8.43 -19.14 -25.71
C LYS A 111 9.56 -18.22 -25.27
N ARG A 112 10.68 -18.24 -26.00
CA ARG A 112 11.85 -17.37 -25.74
C ARG A 112 11.57 -15.86 -25.80
N GLN A 113 10.48 -15.43 -26.42
CA GLN A 113 10.16 -14.01 -26.58
C GLN A 113 8.65 -13.78 -26.49
N LEU A 114 8.24 -12.90 -25.59
CA LEU A 114 6.86 -12.42 -25.50
C LEU A 114 6.59 -11.43 -26.64
N LYS A 115 5.52 -11.67 -27.41
CA LYS A 115 5.07 -10.73 -28.45
C LYS A 115 4.33 -9.58 -27.77
N ILE A 116 4.81 -8.36 -27.96
CA ILE A 116 4.26 -7.13 -27.35
C ILE A 116 3.78 -6.11 -28.39
N ASN A 117 3.92 -6.46 -29.67
CA ASN A 117 3.43 -5.69 -30.81
C ASN A 117 2.60 -6.64 -31.66
N TYR A 118 1.33 -6.30 -31.86
CA TYR A 118 0.38 -7.09 -32.62
C TYR A 118 -0.07 -6.29 -33.83
N GLN A 119 -0.02 -6.92 -35.00
CA GLN A 119 -0.54 -6.35 -36.24
C GLN A 119 -1.97 -6.84 -36.42
N SER A 120 -2.84 -5.94 -36.85
CA SER A 120 -4.28 -6.21 -36.94
C SER A 120 -4.91 -5.43 -38.07
N GLN A 121 -6.02 -5.95 -38.57
CA GLN A 121 -6.80 -5.36 -39.64
C GLN A 121 -8.28 -5.35 -39.30
N ILE A 122 -8.94 -4.28 -39.70
CA ILE A 122 -10.38 -4.09 -39.59
C ILE A 122 -10.94 -4.06 -41.02
N SER A 123 -11.76 -5.04 -41.33
CA SER A 123 -12.35 -5.25 -42.65
C SER A 123 -13.83 -4.87 -42.63
N LEU A 124 -14.23 -4.03 -43.57
CA LEU A 124 -15.62 -3.58 -43.74
C LEU A 124 -16.27 -4.30 -44.92
N TYR A 125 -17.24 -5.14 -44.61
CA TYR A 125 -18.03 -5.89 -45.57
C TYR A 125 -19.39 -5.22 -45.80
N LEU A 126 -19.87 -5.32 -47.03
CA LEU A 126 -21.21 -4.89 -47.42
C LEU A 126 -22.02 -6.07 -47.93
N GLN A 127 -23.30 -6.08 -47.59
CA GLN A 127 -24.25 -7.01 -48.17
C GLN A 127 -24.67 -6.55 -49.57
N SER A 128 -24.24 -7.28 -50.60
CA SER A 128 -24.68 -7.11 -51.99
C SER A 128 -25.48 -8.36 -52.40
N GLY A 129 -26.81 -8.29 -52.21
CA GLY A 129 -27.69 -9.45 -52.40
C GLY A 129 -27.47 -10.53 -51.34
N ASP A 130 -27.09 -11.74 -51.80
CA ASP A 130 -26.80 -12.93 -50.96
C ASP A 130 -25.30 -13.11 -50.68
N SER A 131 -24.47 -12.21 -51.21
CA SER A 131 -23.00 -12.25 -51.08
C SER A 131 -22.47 -11.07 -50.28
N GLN A 132 -21.41 -11.33 -49.52
CA GLN A 132 -20.67 -10.31 -48.78
C GLN A 132 -19.51 -9.82 -49.64
N GLN A 133 -19.39 -8.50 -49.82
CA GLN A 133 -18.31 -7.90 -50.58
C GLN A 133 -17.48 -6.99 -49.67
N LEU A 134 -16.17 -7.21 -49.61
CA LEU A 134 -15.24 -6.32 -48.92
C LEU A 134 -15.17 -4.98 -49.66
N ILE A 135 -15.41 -3.88 -48.96
CA ILE A 135 -15.39 -2.53 -49.54
C ILE A 135 -14.13 -1.76 -49.14
N ASP A 136 -13.76 -1.84 -47.87
CA ASP A 136 -12.64 -1.09 -47.32
C ASP A 136 -12.01 -1.89 -46.18
N TYR A 137 -10.72 -1.70 -45.97
CA TYR A 137 -10.02 -2.26 -44.83
C TYR A 137 -8.98 -1.27 -44.30
N ARG A 138 -8.68 -1.37 -43.01
CA ARG A 138 -7.64 -0.56 -42.37
C ARG A 138 -6.81 -1.42 -41.45
N THR A 139 -5.50 -1.22 -41.50
CA THR A 139 -4.56 -1.89 -40.61
C THR A 139 -4.23 -1.00 -39.43
N PHE A 140 -3.99 -1.59 -38.27
CA PHE A 140 -3.58 -0.90 -37.06
C PHE A 140 -2.63 -1.79 -36.24
N ASN A 141 -1.74 -1.18 -35.47
CA ASN A 141 -0.85 -1.91 -34.58
C ASN A 141 -1.37 -1.78 -33.15
N LEU A 142 -1.61 -2.90 -32.47
CA LEU A 142 -1.85 -2.92 -31.02
C LEU A 142 -0.50 -3.11 -30.31
N ILE A 143 -0.06 -2.07 -29.62
CA ILE A 143 1.24 -2.00 -28.96
C ILE A 143 1.01 -2.11 -27.45
N VAL A 144 1.43 -3.21 -26.84
CA VAL A 144 1.26 -3.43 -25.39
C VAL A 144 2.49 -2.91 -24.64
N ARG A 145 2.31 -2.00 -23.69
CA ARG A 145 3.41 -1.42 -22.89
C ARG A 145 3.09 -1.40 -21.39
N PRO A 146 4.11 -1.62 -20.53
CA PRO A 146 3.93 -1.43 -19.10
C PRO A 146 3.75 0.05 -18.79
N LYS A 147 3.02 0.34 -17.72
CA LYS A 147 2.91 1.69 -17.18
C LYS A 147 4.18 2.03 -16.41
N THR A 148 4.73 3.22 -16.65
CA THR A 148 5.93 3.70 -15.95
C THR A 148 5.79 5.18 -15.64
N SER A 149 6.02 5.56 -14.38
CA SER A 149 6.08 6.97 -13.97
C SER A 149 7.48 7.55 -14.19
N TYR A 150 8.49 6.67 -14.23
CA TYR A 150 9.89 7.05 -14.31
C TYR A 150 10.28 7.63 -15.67
N GLN A 151 9.49 7.40 -16.72
CA GLN A 151 9.67 8.07 -18.02
C GLN A 151 9.68 9.60 -17.88
N ASN A 152 8.87 10.16 -16.98
CA ASN A 152 8.82 11.61 -16.75
C ASN A 152 10.09 12.18 -16.11
N LEU A 153 10.92 11.32 -15.51
CA LEU A 153 12.20 11.69 -14.91
C LEU A 153 13.34 11.70 -15.94
N LEU A 154 13.10 11.20 -17.15
CA LEU A 154 14.11 11.15 -18.21
C LEU A 154 14.19 12.47 -18.98
N PRO A 155 15.39 12.84 -19.50
CA PRO A 155 15.52 13.90 -20.50
C PRO A 155 14.59 13.67 -21.70
N GLU A 156 14.13 14.76 -22.32
CA GLU A 156 13.15 14.74 -23.42
C GLU A 156 13.53 13.80 -24.58
N ILE A 157 14.81 13.80 -24.98
CA ILE A 157 15.33 12.92 -26.05
C ILE A 157 15.08 11.43 -25.77
N TYR A 158 15.07 11.02 -24.51
CA TYR A 158 14.80 9.64 -24.11
C TYR A 158 13.31 9.37 -23.85
N ARG A 159 12.50 10.40 -23.60
CA ARG A 159 11.06 10.25 -23.40
C ARG A 159 10.34 9.82 -24.67
N GLU A 160 10.82 10.25 -25.83
CA GLU A 160 10.27 9.89 -27.14
C GLU A 160 10.68 8.46 -27.59
N ALA A 161 11.63 7.82 -26.90
CA ALA A 161 12.11 6.50 -27.25
C ALA A 161 11.33 5.39 -26.51
N ASP A 162 10.53 4.63 -27.26
CA ASP A 162 9.77 3.47 -26.75
C ASP A 162 10.63 2.48 -25.94
N PHE A 163 11.85 2.22 -26.42
CA PHE A 163 12.79 1.33 -25.75
C PHE A 163 13.19 1.85 -24.37
N ALA A 164 13.44 3.16 -24.24
CA ALA A 164 13.88 3.74 -22.97
C ALA A 164 12.78 3.62 -21.90
N ALA A 165 11.53 3.89 -22.26
CA ALA A 165 10.38 3.71 -21.36
C ALA A 165 10.28 2.25 -20.88
N ARG A 166 10.36 1.28 -21.81
CA ARG A 166 10.34 -0.16 -21.47
C ARG A 166 11.55 -0.62 -20.66
N PHE A 167 12.71 -0.05 -20.90
CA PHE A 167 13.92 -0.41 -20.17
C PHE A 167 13.84 0.10 -18.73
N VAL A 168 13.42 1.34 -18.54
CA VAL A 168 13.29 1.97 -17.23
C VAL A 168 12.15 1.36 -16.41
N SER A 169 11.06 0.91 -17.05
CA SER A 169 9.97 0.24 -16.35
C SER A 169 10.42 -1.03 -15.62
N ILE A 170 11.45 -1.73 -16.12
CA ILE A 170 12.03 -2.90 -15.45
C ILE A 170 12.63 -2.50 -14.10
N PHE A 171 13.33 -1.36 -14.05
CA PHE A 171 13.89 -0.86 -12.80
C PHE A 171 12.80 -0.36 -11.86
N GLU A 172 11.81 0.37 -12.37
CA GLU A 172 10.66 0.81 -11.57
C GLU A 172 9.99 -0.39 -10.88
N GLN A 173 9.69 -1.45 -11.63
CA GLN A 173 9.11 -2.68 -11.08
C GLN A 173 10.04 -3.41 -10.10
N ALA A 174 11.35 -3.45 -10.36
CA ALA A 174 12.31 -4.10 -9.48
C ALA A 174 12.53 -3.34 -8.16
N PHE A 175 12.44 -2.00 -8.18
CA PHE A 175 12.62 -1.16 -7.00
C PHE A 175 11.31 -0.93 -6.22
N ASP A 176 10.15 -1.09 -6.84
CA ASP A 176 8.84 -0.84 -6.22
C ASP A 176 8.68 -1.52 -4.85
N PRO A 177 9.05 -2.81 -4.64
CA PRO A 177 8.96 -3.43 -3.32
C PRO A 177 9.82 -2.73 -2.25
N ALA A 178 11.00 -2.23 -2.61
CA ALA A 178 11.87 -1.52 -1.69
C ALA A 178 11.29 -0.15 -1.30
N VAL A 179 10.65 0.54 -2.27
CA VAL A 179 9.93 1.80 -2.02
C VAL A 179 8.75 1.55 -1.07
N GLN A 180 7.94 0.52 -1.34
CA GLN A 180 6.82 0.15 -0.46
C GLN A 180 7.28 -0.19 0.96
N ILE A 181 8.41 -0.89 1.12
CA ILE A 181 9.01 -1.17 2.44
C ILE A 181 9.44 0.13 3.13
N ALA A 182 10.06 1.06 2.39
CA ALA A 182 10.47 2.35 2.95
C ALA A 182 9.27 3.19 3.40
N GLU A 183 8.18 3.20 2.61
CA GLU A 183 6.93 3.90 2.96
C GLU A 183 6.24 3.30 4.20
N THR A 184 6.41 1.99 4.43
CA THR A 184 5.84 1.28 5.59
C THR A 184 6.82 1.14 6.76
N LEU A 185 8.06 1.63 6.64
CA LEU A 185 9.11 1.47 7.63
C LEU A 185 8.73 2.01 9.02
N TRP A 186 7.96 3.10 9.06
CA TRP A 186 7.49 3.68 10.33
C TRP A 186 6.70 2.67 11.18
N ALA A 187 5.95 1.76 10.56
CA ALA A 187 5.17 0.74 11.26
C ALA A 187 6.04 -0.36 11.87
N TYR A 188 7.26 -0.55 11.35
CA TYR A 188 8.26 -1.45 11.93
C TYR A 188 9.02 -0.78 13.10
N LEU A 189 9.05 0.56 13.16
CA LEU A 189 9.76 1.30 14.21
C LEU A 189 8.88 1.63 15.43
N ASP A 190 7.55 1.60 15.31
CA ASP A 190 6.65 1.71 16.46
C ASP A 190 6.49 0.35 17.15
N PRO A 191 6.88 0.19 18.44
CA PRO A 191 6.71 -1.06 19.18
C PRO A 191 5.29 -1.62 19.17
N LEU A 192 4.25 -0.76 19.06
CA LEU A 192 2.85 -1.21 19.05
C LEU A 192 2.48 -1.96 17.76
N THR A 193 3.05 -1.56 16.62
CA THR A 193 2.72 -2.14 15.30
C THR A 193 3.81 -3.09 14.80
N ALA A 194 5.02 -3.00 15.35
CA ALA A 194 6.16 -3.78 14.92
C ALA A 194 5.91 -5.31 15.07
N PRO A 195 6.41 -6.13 14.12
CA PRO A 195 6.40 -7.57 14.26
C PRO A 195 7.13 -8.04 15.53
N LYS A 196 6.67 -9.13 16.15
CA LYS A 196 7.28 -9.69 17.38
C LYS A 196 8.79 -9.90 17.25
N ALA A 197 9.25 -10.36 16.09
CA ALA A 197 10.66 -10.64 15.82
C ALA A 197 11.56 -9.39 15.89
N LEU A 198 10.99 -8.19 15.68
CA LEU A 198 11.72 -6.92 15.72
C LEU A 198 11.71 -6.27 17.11
N LEU A 199 10.86 -6.72 18.03
CA LEU A 199 10.79 -6.16 19.39
C LEU A 199 12.11 -6.25 20.17
N PRO A 200 12.92 -7.32 20.09
CA PRO A 200 14.23 -7.37 20.73
C PRO A 200 15.19 -6.28 20.25
N PHE A 201 15.14 -5.97 18.96
CA PHE A 201 15.95 -4.89 18.39
C PHE A 201 15.50 -3.52 18.92
N LEU A 202 14.19 -3.26 18.95
CA LEU A 202 13.63 -2.02 19.50
C LEU A 202 13.90 -1.88 21.00
N ALA A 203 13.78 -2.97 21.76
CA ALA A 203 14.10 -3.00 23.19
C ALA A 203 15.57 -2.68 23.43
N HIS A 204 16.47 -3.30 22.65
CA HIS A 204 17.90 -3.01 22.72
C HIS A 204 18.23 -1.54 22.43
N TRP A 205 17.55 -0.92 21.45
CA TRP A 205 17.73 0.50 21.11
C TRP A 205 17.42 1.44 22.27
N VAL A 206 16.39 1.13 23.06
CA VAL A 206 16.04 1.91 24.26
C VAL A 206 16.69 1.38 25.53
N ALA A 207 17.65 0.45 25.44
CA ALA A 207 18.27 -0.22 26.58
C ALA A 207 17.27 -0.89 27.55
N TRP A 208 16.15 -1.39 27.01
CA TRP A 208 15.11 -2.08 27.74
C TRP A 208 15.34 -3.60 27.76
N GLU A 209 15.25 -4.20 28.93
CA GLU A 209 15.38 -5.65 29.11
C GLU A 209 14.04 -6.34 28.84
N ILE A 210 14.05 -7.35 27.98
CA ILE A 210 12.88 -8.17 27.71
C ILE A 210 12.75 -9.22 28.80
N ASP A 211 11.56 -9.29 29.39
CA ASP A 211 11.18 -10.29 30.37
C ASP A 211 10.04 -11.16 29.81
N ASP A 212 10.29 -12.46 29.68
CA ASP A 212 9.33 -13.43 29.14
C ASP A 212 8.11 -13.63 30.05
N ARG A 213 8.16 -13.14 31.29
CA ARG A 213 7.02 -13.13 32.20
C ARG A 213 5.95 -12.12 31.79
N TRP A 214 6.29 -11.16 30.92
CA TRP A 214 5.35 -10.16 30.43
C TRP A 214 4.66 -10.62 29.16
N THR A 215 3.38 -10.26 29.03
CA THR A 215 2.66 -10.46 27.78
C THR A 215 3.27 -9.57 26.69
N LEU A 216 3.10 -9.99 25.44
CA LEU A 216 3.62 -9.25 24.30
C LEU A 216 3.08 -7.81 24.23
N ASP A 217 1.81 -7.60 24.58
CA ASP A 217 1.22 -6.25 24.61
C ASP A 217 1.78 -5.38 25.75
N GLN A 218 2.04 -5.97 26.92
CA GLN A 218 2.73 -5.28 28.01
C GLN A 218 4.14 -4.88 27.59
N GLN A 219 4.91 -5.79 26.99
CA GLN A 219 6.26 -5.51 26.48
C GLN A 219 6.25 -4.35 25.49
N ARG A 220 5.32 -4.35 24.53
CA ARG A 220 5.19 -3.26 23.54
C ARG A 220 4.89 -1.92 24.20
N ARG A 221 3.95 -1.88 25.14
CA ARG A 221 3.59 -0.66 25.89
C ARG A 221 4.76 -0.13 26.72
N LEU A 222 5.52 -1.03 27.35
CA LEU A 222 6.70 -0.68 28.14
C LEU A 222 7.84 -0.14 27.27
N ILE A 223 8.18 -0.83 26.17
CA ILE A 223 9.22 -0.37 25.23
C ILE A 223 8.86 1.00 24.64
N ARG A 224 7.61 1.20 24.23
CA ARG A 224 7.14 2.49 23.68
C ARG A 224 7.29 3.64 24.67
N ASN A 225 7.16 3.37 25.97
CA ASN A 225 7.25 4.37 27.03
C ASN A 225 8.59 4.33 27.78
N ALA A 226 9.57 3.54 27.35
CA ALA A 226 10.81 3.30 28.09
C ALA A 226 11.54 4.62 28.44
N ILE A 227 11.71 5.51 27.47
CA ILE A 227 12.35 6.83 27.68
C ILE A 227 11.62 7.66 28.74
N THR A 228 10.28 7.66 28.69
CA THR A 228 9.46 8.36 29.67
C THR A 228 9.60 7.74 31.05
N LEU A 229 9.62 6.40 31.15
CA LEU A 229 9.81 5.69 32.40
C LEU A 229 11.18 5.99 33.02
N TYR A 230 12.25 6.01 32.22
CA TYR A 230 13.59 6.36 32.71
C TYR A 230 13.68 7.80 33.21
N ARG A 231 13.04 8.75 32.50
CA ARG A 231 13.05 10.17 32.89
C ARG A 231 12.40 10.42 34.25
N TRP A 232 11.43 9.60 34.63
CA TRP A 232 10.64 9.75 35.85
C TRP A 232 10.90 8.63 36.87
N HIS A 233 12.00 7.88 36.70
CA HIS A 233 12.43 6.85 37.64
C HIS A 233 12.57 7.44 39.05
N GLY A 234 12.17 6.68 40.07
CA GLY A 234 12.19 7.14 41.46
C GLY A 234 11.10 8.13 41.87
N THR A 235 10.18 8.49 40.96
CA THR A 235 9.05 9.38 41.27
C THR A 235 7.73 8.62 41.41
N SER A 236 6.79 9.15 42.20
CA SER A 236 5.44 8.58 42.31
C SER A 236 4.71 8.56 40.95
N TRP A 237 4.94 9.57 40.11
CA TRP A 237 4.38 9.61 38.75
C TRP A 237 4.94 8.49 37.86
N GLY A 238 6.26 8.29 37.86
CA GLY A 238 6.91 7.24 37.08
C GLY A 238 6.49 5.85 37.53
N LEU A 239 6.43 5.62 38.84
CA LEU A 239 5.95 4.35 39.41
C LEU A 239 4.49 4.09 39.03
N ARG A 240 3.61 5.09 39.14
CA ARG A 240 2.20 4.99 38.76
C ARG A 240 2.04 4.67 37.28
N LEU A 241 2.81 5.31 36.40
CA LEU A 241 2.81 5.05 34.97
C LEU A 241 3.30 3.63 34.67
N TYR A 242 4.37 3.17 35.33
CA TYR A 242 4.88 1.81 35.15
C TYR A 242 3.81 0.78 35.52
N LEU A 243 3.20 0.94 36.70
CA LEU A 243 2.14 0.04 37.19
C LEU A 243 0.93 0.04 36.24
N HIS A 244 0.55 1.19 35.68
CA HIS A 244 -0.49 1.29 34.66
C HIS A 244 -0.14 0.48 33.39
N LEU A 245 1.07 0.65 32.86
CA LEU A 245 1.49 -0.02 31.62
C LEU A 245 1.59 -1.54 31.80
N TYR A 246 2.01 -1.99 32.97
CA TYR A 246 2.11 -3.40 33.32
C TYR A 246 0.74 -4.02 33.62
N THR A 247 -0.01 -3.49 34.58
CA THR A 247 -1.29 -4.10 35.01
C THR A 247 -2.44 -3.84 34.03
N GLY A 248 -2.34 -2.81 33.19
CA GLY A 248 -3.43 -2.36 32.33
C GLY A 248 -4.56 -1.65 33.07
N LEU A 249 -4.44 -1.45 34.39
CA LEU A 249 -5.44 -0.75 35.19
C LEU A 249 -5.44 0.75 34.87
N PRO A 250 -6.60 1.42 34.75
CA PRO A 250 -6.69 2.87 34.69
C PRO A 250 -5.89 3.57 35.80
N LEU A 251 -5.29 4.73 35.49
CA LEU A 251 -4.50 5.48 36.47
C LEU A 251 -5.29 5.82 37.74
N GLU A 252 -6.60 6.02 37.64
CA GLU A 252 -7.51 6.31 38.76
C GLU A 252 -7.55 5.19 39.81
N GLN A 253 -7.32 3.95 39.39
CA GLN A 253 -7.28 2.75 40.23
C GLN A 253 -5.91 2.53 40.88
N ILE A 254 -4.91 3.37 40.56
CA ILE A 254 -3.56 3.29 41.10
C ILE A 254 -3.29 4.55 41.93
N GLN A 255 -3.24 4.38 43.24
CA GLN A 255 -2.98 5.48 44.18
C GLN A 255 -1.64 5.26 44.87
N ILE A 256 -0.83 6.31 44.94
CA ILE A 256 0.42 6.32 45.70
C ILE A 256 0.31 7.46 46.69
N ARG A 257 0.39 7.13 47.98
CA ARG A 257 0.25 8.10 49.08
C ARG A 257 1.53 8.13 49.89
N GLU A 258 2.09 9.32 50.05
CA GLU A 258 3.23 9.56 50.93
C GLU A 258 2.69 10.04 52.27
N ILE A 259 2.97 9.31 53.34
CA ILE A 259 2.45 9.63 54.68
C ILE A 259 3.45 10.57 55.36
N PHE A 260 3.21 11.87 55.24
CA PHE A 260 3.92 12.89 55.99
C PHE A 260 3.23 13.11 57.34
N ASN A 261 3.35 12.16 58.28
CA ASN A 261 2.78 12.38 59.60
C ASN A 261 3.75 13.23 60.45
N GLN A 262 3.32 14.43 60.84
CA GLN A 262 3.96 15.16 61.94
C GLN A 262 3.50 14.48 63.24
N GLY A 263 4.43 13.95 64.03
CA GLY A 263 4.09 13.25 65.29
C GLY A 263 3.38 14.16 66.32
N PHE A 264 2.85 13.56 67.39
CA PHE A 264 2.25 14.30 68.53
C PHE A 264 3.33 14.99 69.37
N VAL A 265 3.25 16.32 69.56
CA VAL A 265 4.17 17.10 70.40
C VAL A 265 3.54 17.39 71.78
N PHE A 266 4.21 17.03 72.88
CA PHE A 266 3.77 17.24 74.27
C PHE A 266 4.83 17.97 75.13
N GLY A 267 4.48 19.16 75.66
CA GLY A 267 5.18 19.80 76.78
C GLY A 267 6.64 20.24 76.54
N PRO A 268 7.47 20.37 77.61
CA PRO A 268 8.87 20.82 77.52
C PRO A 268 9.89 19.70 77.21
N THR A 269 9.45 18.45 77.08
CA THR A 269 10.24 17.38 76.47
C THR A 269 10.36 17.68 74.97
N ARG A 270 11.57 17.72 74.39
CA ARG A 270 11.70 17.78 72.93
C ARG A 270 11.40 16.40 72.34
N ILE A 271 10.12 16.10 72.17
CA ILE A 271 9.69 15.15 71.15
C ILE A 271 10.22 15.69 69.82
N GLY A 272 11.25 15.06 69.28
CA GLY A 272 11.99 15.59 68.12
C GLY A 272 13.52 15.50 68.16
N GLU A 273 14.16 14.99 69.23
CA GLU A 273 15.58 14.56 69.16
C GLU A 273 15.72 13.02 69.03
N ASP A 274 15.12 12.20 69.91
CA ASP A 274 15.25 10.72 69.88
C ASP A 274 13.93 9.94 70.11
N SER A 275 12.76 10.59 70.10
CA SER A 275 11.50 9.88 70.38
C SER A 275 10.34 10.38 69.54
N MET A 276 9.88 9.51 68.65
CA MET A 276 8.57 9.57 68.01
C MET A 276 7.66 8.55 68.71
N LEU A 277 6.58 9.02 69.36
CA LEU A 277 5.47 8.17 69.79
C LEU A 277 4.33 8.35 68.79
N GLY A 278 4.08 7.33 67.98
CA GLY A 278 3.07 7.35 66.90
C GLY A 278 3.56 7.95 65.57
N GLY A 279 4.86 8.10 65.37
CA GLY A 279 5.45 8.62 64.13
C GLY A 279 5.37 7.62 62.97
N GLY A 280 4.95 8.10 61.79
CA GLY A 280 4.97 7.32 60.56
C GLY A 280 6.39 6.88 60.19
N ARG A 281 6.51 5.81 59.38
CA ARG A 281 7.80 5.35 58.87
C ARG A 281 8.41 6.45 57.97
N PRO A 282 9.62 6.97 58.24
CA PRO A 282 10.23 7.98 57.38
C PRO A 282 10.50 7.38 55.98
N TYR A 283 10.39 8.21 54.94
CA TYR A 283 10.54 7.78 53.54
C TYR A 283 9.67 6.57 53.19
N HIS A 284 8.44 6.55 53.70
CA HIS A 284 7.47 5.49 53.48
C HIS A 284 6.30 5.96 52.63
N PHE A 285 5.92 5.14 51.65
CA PHE A 285 4.75 5.39 50.82
C PHE A 285 3.88 4.13 50.72
N GLN A 286 2.58 4.34 50.58
CA GLN A 286 1.61 3.27 50.36
C GLN A 286 1.21 3.26 48.90
N VAL A 287 1.26 2.08 48.28
CA VAL A 287 0.76 1.82 46.92
C VAL A 287 -0.54 1.06 47.05
N GLU A 288 -1.62 1.66 46.55
CA GLU A 288 -2.96 1.09 46.55
C GLU A 288 -3.35 0.78 45.11
N LEU A 289 -3.62 -0.49 44.83
CA LEU A 289 -4.10 -0.96 43.53
C LEU A 289 -5.54 -1.44 43.67
N GLN A 290 -6.45 -0.88 42.87
CA GLN A 290 -7.83 -1.33 42.79
C GLN A 290 -7.99 -2.25 41.57
N ALA A 291 -8.25 -3.53 41.82
CA ALA A 291 -8.39 -4.55 40.79
C ALA A 291 -9.85 -5.01 40.68
N ASN A 292 -10.30 -5.29 39.45
CA ASN A 292 -11.62 -5.92 39.24
C ASN A 292 -11.59 -7.43 39.53
N ASN A 293 -10.42 -8.08 39.37
CA ASN A 293 -10.19 -9.49 39.68
C ASN A 293 -8.76 -9.69 40.20
N LEU A 294 -8.57 -10.58 41.17
CA LEU A 294 -7.25 -10.93 41.74
C LEU A 294 -6.34 -11.64 40.73
N GLU A 295 -6.89 -12.45 39.82
CA GLU A 295 -6.11 -13.18 38.81
C GLU A 295 -5.48 -12.26 37.76
N GLN A 296 -5.89 -11.00 37.71
CA GLN A 296 -5.38 -10.01 36.76
C GLN A 296 -3.99 -9.47 37.16
N ILE A 297 -3.61 -9.60 38.43
CA ILE A 297 -2.40 -8.97 38.97
C ILE A 297 -1.52 -10.01 39.65
N ASP A 298 -0.32 -10.22 39.10
CA ASP A 298 0.72 -10.96 39.80
C ASP A 298 1.38 -10.03 40.83
N GLU A 299 1.01 -10.20 42.11
CA GLU A 299 1.54 -9.42 43.22
C GLU A 299 3.07 -9.50 43.29
N LYS A 300 3.66 -10.67 43.00
CA LYS A 300 5.11 -10.85 43.08
C LYS A 300 5.82 -9.97 42.05
N LEU A 301 5.31 -9.94 40.82
CA LEU A 301 5.84 -9.08 39.77
C LEU A 301 5.63 -7.60 40.07
N VAL A 302 4.49 -7.21 40.64
CA VAL A 302 4.25 -5.82 41.08
C VAL A 302 5.26 -5.41 42.14
N ARG A 303 5.55 -6.26 43.12
CA ARG A 303 6.57 -6.00 44.15
C ARG A 303 7.96 -5.86 43.54
N GLU A 304 8.33 -6.73 42.61
CA GLU A 304 9.61 -6.62 41.88
C GLU A 304 9.72 -5.31 41.09
N ILE A 305 8.62 -4.87 40.45
CA ILE A 305 8.56 -3.58 39.75
C ILE A 305 8.76 -2.42 40.71
N ILE A 306 8.03 -2.41 41.85
CA ILE A 306 8.16 -1.35 42.86
C ILE A 306 9.60 -1.31 43.41
N GLU A 307 10.20 -2.47 43.70
CA GLU A 307 11.59 -2.58 44.15
C GLU A 307 12.59 -2.01 43.13
N ARG A 308 12.40 -2.26 41.83
CA ARG A 308 13.26 -1.74 40.76
C ARG A 308 13.10 -0.23 40.52
N GLN A 309 11.91 0.31 40.78
CA GLN A 309 11.56 1.71 40.50
C GLN A 309 11.69 2.65 41.70
N LYS A 310 11.62 2.12 42.94
CA LYS A 310 11.72 2.95 44.14
C LYS A 310 13.15 3.46 44.36
N PRO A 311 13.31 4.67 44.94
CA PRO A 311 14.60 5.07 45.47
C PRO A 311 15.08 4.10 46.56
N GLY A 312 16.38 3.82 46.62
CA GLY A 312 16.94 2.79 47.51
C GLY A 312 16.66 3.00 49.01
N PHE A 313 16.45 4.24 49.44
CA PHE A 313 16.17 4.59 50.84
C PHE A 313 14.69 4.54 51.22
N CYS A 314 13.77 4.39 50.26
CA CYS A 314 12.34 4.37 50.53
C CYS A 314 11.84 2.96 50.91
N SER A 315 10.92 2.91 51.85
CA SER A 315 10.12 1.73 52.17
C SER A 315 8.71 1.86 51.59
N TYR A 316 8.04 0.75 51.32
CA TYR A 316 6.66 0.79 50.83
C TYR A 316 5.79 -0.27 51.49
N GLU A 317 4.49 -0.03 51.40
CA GLU A 317 3.43 -1.00 51.68
C GLU A 317 2.55 -1.09 50.43
N LEU A 318 2.15 -2.30 50.06
CA LEU A 318 1.35 -2.57 48.88
C LEU A 318 0.03 -3.20 49.31
N ASP A 319 -1.06 -2.49 49.04
CA ASP A 319 -2.42 -2.93 49.28
C ASP A 319 -3.16 -3.12 47.95
N ILE A 320 -3.58 -4.35 47.68
CA ILE A 320 -4.40 -4.68 46.51
C ILE A 320 -5.85 -4.85 46.98
N LYS A 321 -6.71 -3.90 46.61
CA LYS A 321 -8.14 -3.92 46.93
C LYS A 321 -8.93 -4.41 45.73
N ILE A 322 -9.89 -5.28 45.99
CA ILE A 322 -10.83 -5.73 44.95
C ILE A 322 -12.00 -4.75 44.94
N SER A 323 -12.30 -4.15 43.79
CA SER A 323 -13.52 -3.39 43.64
C SER A 323 -14.69 -4.37 43.54
N SER A 324 -15.30 -4.70 44.68
CA SER A 324 -16.63 -5.30 44.72
C SER A 324 -17.63 -4.25 44.21
N PHE A 325 -18.18 -4.49 43.02
CA PHE A 325 -19.39 -3.78 42.55
C PHE A 325 -20.60 -4.15 43.41
#